data_AF-A0A9Y1NAU9-F1
#
_entry.id   AF-A0A9Y1NAU9-F1
#
_cell.length_a   1.000
_cell.length_b   1.000
_cell.length_c   1.000
_cell.angle_alpha   90.00
_cell.angle_beta   90.00
_cell.angle_gamma   90.00
#
_symmetry.space_group_name_H-M   'P 1'
#
loop_
_entity.id
_entity.type
_entity.pdbx_description
1 polymer ?
#
loop_
_entity_poly.entity_id
_entity_poly.type
_entity_poly.pdbx_seq_one_letter_code
_entity_poly.pdbx_strand_id
1 'polypeptide(L)'
;MSWGIFVIVVVHIYVLNTFLQLIYQSLFGTVDEHYQRPLIFPAWFPHDDAYRSPNYEILMIFHIALIFVTVCTFGLYVPLSLHLFLHCYQLLDMIMIAIDELFLDLDESVMVLPETDQRRIAVKGELCNRIERIVQWHQSIFDSVDTITSVYGPMLVYQVLFSSIIICLMAYQVAIQLVEGKFNYLFSILTFGAIVQLWIPCCIGTLLQTKASALGDHCFHSSWYDTPLTQLVRQDLLIFIMRTQVPVEIKFTGLPSLELTTFSSIMSTAYSYFNMLMQHN
;
A
#
# COMPACT_ATOMS: atom_id res chain seq x y z
N MET A 1 -20.62 0.87 -2.21
CA MET A 1 -20.78 2.29 -2.57
C MET A 1 -19.76 3.22 -1.88
N SER A 2 -19.52 3.11 -0.57
CA SER A 2 -18.62 4.04 0.17
C SER A 2 -17.17 4.08 -0.34
N TRP A 3 -16.59 2.93 -0.69
CA TRP A 3 -15.21 2.85 -1.17
C TRP A 3 -14.99 3.53 -2.54
N GLY A 4 -15.91 3.35 -3.48
CA GLY A 4 -15.83 4.01 -4.79
C GLY A 4 -15.89 5.53 -4.67
N ILE A 5 -16.71 6.04 -3.73
CA ILE A 5 -16.77 7.48 -3.42
C ILE A 5 -15.45 7.97 -2.84
N PHE A 6 -14.83 7.22 -1.93
CA PHE A 6 -13.51 7.55 -1.38
C PHE A 6 -12.43 7.65 -2.47
N VAL A 7 -12.36 6.66 -3.36
CA VAL A 7 -11.40 6.68 -4.48
C VAL A 7 -11.64 7.88 -5.41
N ILE A 8 -12.91 8.14 -5.77
CA ILE A 8 -13.27 9.28 -6.63
C ILE A 8 -12.90 10.60 -5.96
N VAL A 9 -13.14 10.74 -4.65
CA VAL A 9 -12.81 11.95 -3.89
C VAL A 9 -11.30 12.15 -3.82
N VAL A 10 -10.52 11.09 -3.56
CA VAL A 10 -9.05 11.18 -3.54
C VAL A 10 -8.51 11.59 -4.91
N VAL A 11 -8.98 10.96 -5.99
CA VAL A 11 -8.61 11.33 -7.37
C VAL A 11 -8.99 12.77 -7.66
N HIS A 12 -10.20 13.21 -7.29
CA HIS A 12 -10.65 14.57 -7.49
C HIS A 12 -9.80 15.58 -6.71
N ILE A 13 -9.42 15.27 -5.47
CA ILE A 13 -8.56 16.13 -4.65
C ILE A 13 -7.18 16.27 -5.28
N TYR A 14 -6.56 15.18 -5.76
CA TYR A 14 -5.26 15.24 -6.44
C TYR A 14 -5.31 16.05 -7.73
N VAL A 15 -6.37 15.85 -8.53
CA VAL A 15 -6.58 16.59 -9.78
C VAL A 15 -6.85 18.07 -9.49
N LEU A 16 -7.75 18.40 -8.55
CA LEU A 16 -8.05 19.78 -8.14
C LEU A 16 -6.82 20.49 -7.56
N ASN A 17 -6.03 19.82 -6.72
CA ASN A 17 -4.80 20.38 -6.16
C ASN A 17 -3.82 20.77 -7.27
N THR A 18 -3.65 19.89 -8.26
CA THR A 18 -2.80 20.13 -9.43
C THR A 18 -3.30 21.30 -10.28
N PHE A 19 -4.62 21.34 -10.56
CA PHE A 19 -5.22 22.44 -11.32
C PHE A 19 -5.12 23.77 -10.56
N LEU A 20 -5.34 23.78 -9.24
CA LEU A 20 -5.18 24.96 -8.40
C LEU A 20 -3.73 25.47 -8.40
N GLN A 21 -2.76 24.56 -8.39
CA GLN A 21 -1.33 24.92 -8.45
C GLN A 21 -0.95 25.50 -9.82
N LEU A 22 -1.46 24.94 -10.92
CA LEU A 22 -1.28 25.48 -12.27
C LEU A 22 -1.95 26.86 -12.42
N ILE A 23 -3.15 27.02 -11.88
CA ILE A 23 -3.89 28.29 -11.87
C ILE A 23 -3.15 29.33 -11.01
N TYR A 24 -2.63 28.93 -9.85
CA TYR A 24 -1.86 29.80 -8.97
C TYR A 24 -0.59 30.31 -9.66
N GLN A 25 0.21 29.43 -10.27
CA GLN A 25 1.41 29.83 -11.01
C GLN A 25 1.06 30.71 -12.22
N SER A 26 -0.04 30.42 -12.92
CA SER A 26 -0.50 31.21 -14.05
C SER A 26 -1.04 32.60 -13.67
N LEU A 27 -1.64 32.76 -12.48
CA LEU A 27 -2.27 34.01 -12.03
C LEU A 27 -1.32 34.89 -11.19
N PHE A 28 -0.46 34.27 -10.38
CA PHE A 28 0.32 34.96 -9.34
C PHE A 28 1.84 34.83 -9.51
N GLY A 29 2.34 34.00 -10.44
CA GLY A 29 3.77 33.89 -10.72
C GLY A 29 4.39 35.11 -11.42
N THR A 30 3.62 36.17 -11.70
CA THR A 30 4.02 37.30 -12.56
C THR A 30 4.26 38.62 -11.82
N VAL A 31 4.58 38.62 -10.53
CA VAL A 31 4.78 39.86 -9.78
C VAL A 31 6.27 40.10 -9.52
N ASP A 32 7.03 40.45 -10.57
CA ASP A 32 8.26 41.25 -10.46
C ASP A 32 8.65 41.86 -11.83
N GLU A 33 9.27 43.04 -11.80
CA GLU A 33 9.40 44.02 -12.90
C GLU A 33 10.26 43.60 -14.12
N HIS A 34 10.74 42.35 -14.21
CA HIS A 34 11.50 41.84 -15.36
C HIS A 34 10.78 40.64 -16.00
N TYR A 35 10.17 40.92 -17.16
CA TYR A 35 9.12 40.13 -17.81
C TYR A 35 9.63 38.81 -18.43
N GLN A 36 9.86 37.78 -17.62
CA GLN A 36 9.98 36.39 -18.09
C GLN A 36 8.87 35.54 -17.50
N ARG A 37 8.12 34.84 -18.36
CA ARG A 37 7.04 33.93 -17.92
C ARG A 37 7.68 32.75 -17.19
N PRO A 38 7.33 32.48 -15.92
CA PRO A 38 7.94 31.39 -15.18
C PRO A 38 7.51 30.04 -15.76
N LEU A 39 8.47 29.17 -16.05
CA LEU A 39 8.20 27.76 -16.31
C LEU A 39 7.87 27.05 -14.98
N ILE A 40 6.99 26.04 -15.03
CA ILE A 40 6.61 25.23 -13.86
C ILE A 40 7.86 24.62 -13.20
N PHE A 41 8.78 24.14 -14.03
CA PHE A 41 10.13 23.73 -13.64
C PHE A 41 11.14 24.51 -14.49
N PRO A 42 12.15 25.13 -13.88
CA PRO A 42 13.17 25.86 -14.63
C PRO A 42 13.98 24.88 -15.50
N ALA A 43 14.09 25.19 -16.79
CA ALA A 43 14.83 24.39 -17.77
C ALA A 43 15.94 25.23 -18.41
N TRP A 44 17.10 24.63 -18.63
CA TRP A 44 18.24 25.26 -19.29
C TRP A 44 18.62 24.50 -20.55
N PHE A 45 18.81 25.22 -21.67
CA PHE A 45 19.29 24.65 -22.92
C PHE A 45 20.66 25.25 -23.30
N PRO A 46 21.61 24.44 -23.82
CA PRO A 46 22.95 24.92 -24.16
C PRO A 46 23.01 25.93 -25.32
N HIS A 47 22.05 25.85 -26.26
CA HIS A 47 22.10 26.58 -27.53
C HIS A 47 20.82 27.36 -27.86
N ASP A 48 19.80 27.31 -27.02
CA ASP A 48 18.53 27.98 -27.30
C ASP A 48 17.89 28.54 -26.01
N ASP A 49 17.06 29.56 -26.13
CA ASP A 49 16.37 30.14 -24.97
C ASP A 49 15.05 29.40 -24.70
N ALA A 50 14.93 28.83 -23.51
CA ALA A 50 13.73 28.11 -23.05
C ALA A 50 12.50 29.05 -22.93
N TYR A 51 12.73 30.35 -22.73
CA TYR A 51 11.67 31.34 -22.50
C TYR A 51 11.20 32.03 -23.79
N ARG A 52 11.82 31.72 -24.94
CA ARG A 52 11.45 32.26 -26.23
C ARG A 52 10.29 31.48 -26.85
N SER A 53 9.31 32.16 -27.46
CA SER A 53 8.27 31.49 -28.28
C SER A 53 8.89 31.00 -29.59
N PRO A 54 8.67 29.74 -30.03
CA PRO A 54 7.66 28.78 -29.54
C PRO A 54 8.14 27.79 -28.46
N ASN A 55 9.43 27.75 -28.12
CA ASN A 55 10.01 26.79 -27.17
C ASN A 55 9.29 26.81 -25.80
N TYR A 56 8.96 28.00 -25.30
CA TYR A 56 8.23 28.18 -24.05
C TYR A 56 6.87 27.44 -24.06
N GLU A 57 6.09 27.59 -25.14
CA GLU A 57 4.75 26.99 -25.26
C GLU A 57 4.84 25.47 -25.34
N ILE A 58 5.83 24.96 -26.09
CA ILE A 58 6.10 23.52 -26.21
C ILE A 58 6.47 22.91 -24.86
N LEU A 59 7.38 23.54 -24.11
CA LEU A 59 7.81 23.09 -22.78
C LEU A 59 6.67 23.14 -21.77
N MET A 60 5.85 24.19 -21.83
CA MET A 60 4.69 24.33 -20.95
C MET A 60 3.67 23.22 -21.21
N ILE A 61 3.33 22.93 -22.47
CA ILE A 61 2.44 21.82 -22.84
C ILE A 61 3.05 20.49 -22.38
N PHE A 62 4.36 20.30 -22.59
CA PHE A 62 5.06 19.09 -22.17
C PHE A 62 5.03 18.89 -20.64
N HIS A 63 5.32 19.93 -19.86
CA HIS A 63 5.23 19.87 -18.39
C HIS A 63 3.81 19.59 -17.90
N ILE A 64 2.78 20.24 -18.49
CA ILE A 64 1.38 19.98 -18.14
C ILE A 64 1.01 18.52 -18.45
N ALA A 65 1.43 18.00 -19.60
CA ALA A 65 1.19 16.61 -19.97
C ALA A 65 1.88 15.63 -19.00
N LEU A 66 3.15 15.88 -18.63
CA LEU A 66 3.87 15.05 -17.66
C LEU A 66 3.19 15.06 -16.28
N ILE A 67 2.80 16.23 -15.79
CA ILE A 67 2.10 16.37 -14.51
C ILE A 67 0.77 15.63 -14.56
N PHE A 68 0.00 15.79 -15.64
CA PHE A 68 -1.28 15.09 -15.79
C PHE A 68 -1.11 13.57 -15.80
N VAL A 69 -0.15 13.04 -16.58
CA VAL A 69 0.16 11.60 -16.59
C VAL A 69 0.57 11.12 -15.20
N THR A 70 1.42 11.87 -14.51
CA THR A 70 1.88 11.55 -13.15
C THR A 70 0.71 11.49 -12.16
N VAL A 71 -0.17 12.49 -12.18
CA VAL A 71 -1.36 12.54 -11.31
C VAL A 71 -2.34 11.41 -11.63
N CYS A 72 -2.59 11.12 -12.91
CA CYS A 72 -3.47 10.02 -13.31
C CYS A 72 -2.90 8.66 -12.90
N THR A 73 -1.61 8.42 -13.11
CA THR A 73 -0.95 7.16 -12.73
C THR A 73 -0.98 6.96 -11.23
N PHE A 74 -0.60 7.96 -10.41
CA PHE A 74 -0.64 7.86 -8.96
C PHE A 74 -2.07 7.79 -8.40
N GLY A 75 -2.99 8.58 -8.96
CA GLY A 75 -4.40 8.60 -8.56
C GLY A 75 -5.11 7.26 -8.80
N LEU A 76 -4.63 6.43 -9.73
CA LEU A 76 -5.15 5.08 -9.94
C LEU A 76 -4.37 4.03 -9.14
N TYR A 77 -3.04 4.12 -9.14
CA TYR A 77 -2.16 3.15 -8.51
C TYR A 77 -2.38 3.01 -7.00
N VAL A 78 -2.37 4.12 -6.25
CA VAL A 78 -2.45 4.08 -4.79
C VAL A 78 -3.80 3.52 -4.32
N PRO A 79 -4.96 3.95 -4.86
CA PRO A 79 -6.23 3.40 -4.40
C PRO A 79 -6.48 1.96 -4.82
N LEU A 80 -6.00 1.55 -6.00
CA LEU A 80 -6.12 0.17 -6.47
C LEU A 80 -5.27 -0.79 -5.62
N SER A 81 -4.01 -0.45 -5.35
CA SER A 81 -3.14 -1.25 -4.47
C SER A 81 -3.74 -1.34 -3.07
N LEU A 82 -4.20 -0.23 -2.49
CA LEU A 82 -4.84 -0.20 -1.18
C LEU A 82 -6.10 -1.08 -1.14
N HIS A 83 -6.92 -1.03 -2.20
CA HIS A 83 -8.11 -1.88 -2.32
C HIS A 83 -7.76 -3.38 -2.34
N LEU A 84 -6.78 -3.77 -3.15
CA LEU A 84 -6.36 -5.17 -3.29
C LEU A 84 -5.78 -5.72 -1.97
N PHE A 85 -4.98 -4.92 -1.26
CA PHE A 85 -4.46 -5.32 0.05
C PHE A 85 -5.55 -5.38 1.12
N LEU A 86 -6.50 -4.44 1.14
CA LEU A 86 -7.66 -4.50 2.04
C LEU A 86 -8.52 -5.73 1.75
N HIS A 87 -8.65 -6.13 0.48
CA HIS A 87 -9.36 -7.35 0.12
C HIS A 87 -8.67 -8.59 0.74
N CYS A 88 -7.34 -8.69 0.65
CA CYS A 88 -6.57 -9.76 1.31
C CYS A 88 -6.74 -9.72 2.84
N TYR A 89 -6.73 -8.52 3.43
CA TYR A 89 -6.96 -8.32 4.86
C TYR A 89 -8.35 -8.79 5.30
N GLN A 90 -9.40 -8.49 4.52
CA GLN A 90 -10.77 -8.93 4.80
C GLN A 90 -10.93 -10.44 4.57
N LEU A 91 -10.22 -11.02 3.62
CA LEU A 91 -10.22 -12.46 3.39
C LEU A 91 -9.61 -13.21 4.59
N LEU A 92 -8.59 -12.65 5.25
CA LEU A 92 -8.08 -13.17 6.52
C LEU A 92 -9.14 -13.15 7.63
N ASP A 93 -9.93 -12.06 7.77
CA ASP A 93 -11.05 -12.02 8.74
C ASP A 93 -12.09 -13.11 8.45
N MET A 94 -12.46 -13.26 7.18
CA MET A 94 -13.41 -14.28 6.75
C MET A 94 -12.93 -15.69 7.12
N ILE A 95 -11.63 -15.96 6.98
CA ILE A 95 -11.05 -17.24 7.40
C ILE A 95 -11.12 -17.40 8.92
N MET A 96 -10.80 -16.37 9.70
CA MET A 96 -10.88 -16.41 11.17
C MET A 96 -12.30 -16.73 11.65
N ILE A 97 -13.31 -16.06 11.08
CA ILE A 97 -14.73 -16.32 11.37
C ILE A 97 -15.12 -17.75 10.96
N ALA A 98 -14.69 -18.22 9.79
CA ALA A 98 -14.99 -19.56 9.32
C ALA A 98 -14.36 -20.66 10.19
N ILE A 99 -13.24 -20.37 10.86
CA ILE A 99 -12.62 -21.27 11.84
C ILE A 99 -13.47 -21.32 13.12
N ASP A 100 -13.99 -20.19 13.59
CA ASP A 100 -14.87 -20.16 14.77
C ASP A 100 -16.19 -20.91 14.52
N GLU A 101 -16.74 -20.79 13.31
CA GLU A 101 -17.97 -21.47 12.91
C GLU A 101 -17.74 -22.92 12.44
N LEU A 102 -16.49 -23.42 12.49
CA LEU A 102 -16.14 -24.71 11.88
C LEU A 102 -17.01 -25.87 12.38
N PHE A 103 -17.22 -25.94 13.69
CA PHE A 103 -18.02 -26.97 14.35
C PHE A 103 -19.47 -26.56 14.63
N LEU A 104 -19.84 -25.32 14.29
CA LEU A 104 -21.17 -24.79 14.55
C LEU A 104 -22.24 -25.56 13.76
N ASP A 105 -23.38 -25.81 14.41
CA ASP A 105 -24.55 -26.53 13.87
C ASP A 105 -24.29 -28.00 13.47
N LEU A 106 -23.26 -28.63 14.05
CA LEU A 106 -22.99 -30.06 13.86
C LEU A 106 -23.42 -30.90 15.06
N ASP A 107 -24.04 -32.05 14.78
CA ASP A 107 -24.47 -33.00 15.80
C ASP A 107 -23.28 -33.82 16.33
N GLU A 108 -22.82 -33.53 17.54
CA GLU A 108 -21.72 -34.25 18.18
C GLU A 108 -22.07 -35.70 18.55
N SER A 109 -23.37 -36.02 18.68
CA SER A 109 -23.81 -37.36 19.10
C SER A 109 -23.45 -38.45 18.09
N VAL A 110 -23.16 -38.07 16.84
CA VAL A 110 -22.71 -38.98 15.77
C VAL A 110 -21.39 -39.67 16.10
N MET A 111 -20.60 -39.16 17.05
CA MET A 111 -19.33 -39.77 17.45
C MET A 111 -19.49 -41.11 18.17
N VAL A 112 -20.68 -41.40 18.72
CA VAL A 112 -21.02 -42.69 19.33
C VAL A 112 -21.40 -43.74 18.28
N LEU A 113 -21.76 -43.30 17.07
CA LEU A 113 -22.22 -44.17 15.99
C LEU A 113 -21.05 -44.92 15.31
N PRO A 114 -21.31 -46.12 14.75
CA PRO A 114 -20.33 -46.83 13.92
C PRO A 114 -19.82 -45.97 12.76
N GLU A 115 -18.58 -46.20 12.32
CA GLU A 115 -17.98 -45.45 11.20
C GLU A 115 -18.74 -45.58 9.88
N THR A 116 -19.50 -46.67 9.73
CA THR A 116 -20.35 -46.93 8.55
C THR A 116 -21.70 -46.22 8.59
N ASP A 117 -22.04 -45.53 9.69
CA ASP A 117 -23.31 -44.82 9.80
C ASP A 117 -23.36 -43.60 8.88
N GLN A 118 -24.44 -43.48 8.12
CA GLN A 118 -24.61 -42.42 7.13
C GLN A 118 -24.55 -41.02 7.74
N ARG A 119 -25.00 -40.83 9.00
CA ARG A 119 -24.97 -39.53 9.68
C ARG A 119 -23.54 -39.11 10.01
N ARG A 120 -22.72 -40.04 10.51
CA ARG A 120 -21.31 -39.78 10.82
C ARG A 120 -20.51 -39.48 9.55
N ILE A 121 -20.79 -40.21 8.46
CA ILE A 121 -20.19 -39.93 7.15
C ILE A 121 -20.59 -38.54 6.64
N ALA A 122 -21.87 -38.16 6.77
CA ALA A 122 -22.36 -36.85 6.35
C ALA A 122 -21.71 -35.69 7.13
N VAL A 123 -21.62 -35.80 8.46
CA VAL A 123 -20.94 -34.78 9.30
C VAL A 123 -19.46 -34.67 8.97
N LYS A 124 -18.77 -35.80 8.76
CA LYS A 124 -17.37 -35.79 8.32
C LYS A 124 -17.21 -35.10 6.97
N GLY A 125 -18.09 -35.41 6.00
CA GLY A 125 -18.07 -34.79 4.68
C GLY A 125 -18.26 -33.27 4.75
N GLU A 126 -19.21 -32.80 5.56
CA GLU A 126 -19.45 -31.37 5.77
C GLU A 126 -18.23 -30.67 6.39
N LEU A 127 -17.61 -31.27 7.42
CA LEU A 127 -16.38 -30.74 8.02
C LEU A 127 -15.23 -30.67 7.01
N CYS A 128 -15.02 -31.73 6.21
CA CYS A 128 -14.01 -31.72 5.16
C CYS A 128 -14.26 -30.60 4.15
N ASN A 129 -15.51 -30.38 3.72
CA ASN A 129 -15.86 -29.28 2.81
C ASN A 129 -15.57 -27.90 3.42
N ARG A 130 -15.88 -27.70 4.71
CA ARG A 130 -15.61 -26.44 5.42
C ARG A 130 -14.11 -26.16 5.50
N ILE A 131 -13.31 -27.17 5.83
CA ILE A 131 -11.83 -27.03 5.89
C ILE A 131 -11.25 -26.81 4.49
N GLU A 132 -11.72 -27.55 3.48
CA GLU A 132 -11.27 -27.37 2.11
C GLU A 132 -11.49 -25.92 1.65
N ARG A 133 -12.67 -25.35 1.96
CA ARG A 133 -12.98 -23.94 1.67
C ARG A 133 -12.03 -22.97 2.39
N ILE A 134 -11.74 -23.21 3.67
CA ILE A 134 -10.78 -22.42 4.46
C ILE A 134 -9.39 -22.47 3.82
N VAL A 135 -8.93 -23.65 3.42
CA VAL A 135 -7.62 -23.86 2.78
C VAL A 135 -7.55 -23.15 1.43
N GLN A 136 -8.60 -23.25 0.61
CA GLN A 136 -8.71 -22.57 -0.68
C GLN A 136 -8.65 -21.03 -0.53
N TRP A 137 -9.36 -20.47 0.44
CA TRP A 137 -9.29 -19.04 0.74
C TRP A 137 -7.90 -18.63 1.22
N HIS A 138 -7.29 -19.42 2.09
CA HIS A 138 -5.93 -19.15 2.55
C HIS A 138 -4.92 -19.18 1.41
N GLN A 139 -4.98 -20.17 0.50
CA GLN A 139 -4.12 -20.22 -0.70
C GLN A 139 -4.38 -19.05 -1.65
N SER A 140 -5.63 -18.67 -1.86
CA SER A 140 -5.99 -17.51 -2.68
C SER A 140 -5.37 -16.21 -2.17
N ILE A 141 -5.14 -16.07 -0.86
CA ILE A 141 -4.40 -14.91 -0.30
C ILE A 141 -2.95 -14.92 -0.77
N PHE A 142 -2.25 -16.05 -0.71
CA PHE A 142 -0.87 -16.14 -1.20
C PHE A 142 -0.80 -15.82 -2.70
N ASP A 143 -1.67 -16.44 -3.51
CA ASP A 143 -1.72 -16.19 -4.95
C ASP A 143 -2.04 -14.73 -5.27
N SER A 144 -2.93 -14.10 -4.49
CA SER A 144 -3.27 -12.69 -4.63
C SER A 144 -2.08 -11.80 -4.27
N VAL A 145 -1.42 -12.06 -3.14
CA VAL A 145 -0.25 -11.29 -2.70
C VAL A 145 0.90 -11.44 -3.69
N ASP A 146 1.17 -12.64 -4.21
CA ASP A 146 2.18 -12.88 -5.22
C ASP A 146 1.85 -12.15 -6.53
N THR A 147 0.59 -12.17 -6.96
CA THR A 147 0.13 -11.44 -8.14
C THR A 147 0.29 -9.93 -7.96
N ILE A 148 -0.17 -9.38 -6.84
CA ILE A 148 -0.02 -7.96 -6.49
C ILE A 148 1.45 -7.57 -6.48
N THR A 149 2.29 -8.40 -5.86
CA THR A 149 3.74 -8.18 -5.77
C THR A 149 4.41 -8.22 -7.14
N SER A 150 3.98 -9.12 -8.03
CA SER A 150 4.54 -9.20 -9.39
C SER A 150 4.18 -7.99 -10.26
N VAL A 151 2.97 -7.46 -10.11
CA VAL A 151 2.46 -6.32 -10.91
C VAL A 151 2.99 -5.00 -10.38
N TYR A 152 2.89 -4.76 -9.07
CA TYR A 152 3.25 -3.49 -8.44
C TYR A 152 4.69 -3.44 -7.94
N GLY A 153 5.39 -4.58 -7.90
CA GLY A 153 6.71 -4.67 -7.30
C GLY A 153 7.77 -3.78 -7.92
N PRO A 154 7.97 -3.78 -9.25
CA PRO A 154 8.94 -2.88 -9.87
C PRO A 154 8.65 -1.41 -9.54
N MET A 155 7.38 -1.00 -9.51
CA MET A 155 6.98 0.37 -9.19
C MET A 155 7.28 0.71 -7.73
N LEU A 156 6.98 -0.18 -6.79
CA LEU A 156 7.29 -0.01 -5.37
C LEU A 156 8.80 0.05 -5.11
N VAL A 157 9.58 -0.74 -5.85
CA VAL A 157 11.05 -0.69 -5.78
C VAL A 157 11.56 0.68 -6.18
N TYR A 158 11.12 1.21 -7.32
CA TYR A 158 11.49 2.57 -7.74
C TYR A 158 11.06 3.63 -6.73
N GLN A 159 9.83 3.52 -6.22
CA GLN A 159 9.31 4.45 -5.22
C GLN A 159 10.20 4.46 -3.97
N VAL A 160 10.56 3.29 -3.43
CA VAL A 160 11.41 3.16 -2.25
C VAL A 160 12.80 3.74 -2.51
N LEU A 161 13.44 3.39 -3.63
CA LEU A 161 14.82 3.84 -3.95
C LEU A 161 14.94 5.36 -4.05
N PHE A 162 13.99 6.02 -4.70
CA PHE A 162 14.04 7.47 -4.91
C PHE A 162 13.43 8.29 -3.76
N SER A 163 12.61 7.67 -2.91
CA SER A 163 11.90 8.40 -1.85
C SER A 163 12.83 9.11 -0.87
N SER A 164 13.96 8.50 -0.47
CA SER A 164 14.91 9.13 0.47
C SER A 164 15.50 10.44 -0.07
N ILE A 165 15.90 10.43 -1.35
CA ILE A 165 16.48 11.60 -2.03
C ILE A 165 15.42 12.69 -2.20
N ILE A 166 14.23 12.32 -2.68
CA ILE A 166 13.13 13.27 -2.91
C ILE A 166 12.71 13.93 -1.59
N ILE A 167 12.45 13.13 -0.54
CA ILE A 167 12.04 13.65 0.77
C ILE A 167 13.15 14.55 1.35
N CYS A 168 14.41 14.15 1.22
CA CYS A 168 15.56 14.95 1.67
C CYS A 168 15.62 16.32 0.98
N LEU A 169 15.60 16.35 -0.36
CA LEU A 169 15.70 17.59 -1.13
C LEU A 169 14.49 18.52 -0.90
N MET A 170 13.28 17.96 -0.82
CA MET A 170 12.09 18.75 -0.53
C MET A 170 12.13 19.32 0.90
N ALA A 171 12.52 18.52 1.89
CA ALA A 171 12.68 18.99 3.27
C ALA A 171 13.76 20.09 3.39
N TYR A 172 14.87 19.94 2.68
CA TYR A 172 15.93 20.94 2.61
C TYR A 172 15.44 22.26 2.01
N GLN A 173 14.69 22.21 0.89
CA GLN A 173 14.10 23.40 0.28
C GLN A 173 13.15 24.12 1.24
N VAL A 174 12.32 23.37 1.96
CA VAL A 174 11.43 23.95 3.00
C VAL A 174 12.23 24.61 4.11
N ALA A 175 13.32 23.98 4.57
CA ALA A 175 14.15 24.49 5.65
C ALA A 175 14.86 25.80 5.28
N ILE A 176 15.47 25.90 4.09
CA ILE A 176 16.15 27.13 3.66
C ILE A 176 15.16 28.29 3.53
N GLN A 177 14.02 28.07 2.88
CA GLN A 177 13.02 29.12 2.71
C GLN A 177 12.54 29.63 4.08
N LEU A 178 12.36 28.73 5.04
CA LEU A 178 11.96 29.09 6.40
C LEU A 178 13.02 29.94 7.12
N VAL A 179 14.31 29.63 6.93
CA VAL A 179 15.42 30.46 7.45
C VAL A 179 15.42 31.86 6.84
N GLU A 180 15.07 31.99 5.56
CA GLU A 180 14.89 33.27 4.86
C GLU A 180 13.60 34.01 5.26
N GLY A 181 12.80 33.47 6.18
CA GLY A 181 11.52 34.05 6.61
C GLY A 181 10.37 33.86 5.63
N LYS A 182 10.54 33.02 4.59
CA LYS A 182 9.52 32.69 3.60
C LYS A 182 8.96 31.28 3.85
N PHE A 183 7.64 31.14 3.91
CA PHE A 183 7.03 29.82 4.01
C PHE A 183 6.49 29.37 2.65
N ASN A 184 7.17 28.41 2.02
CA ASN A 184 6.69 27.84 0.76
C ASN A 184 5.72 26.68 1.03
N TYR A 185 4.42 27.02 1.13
CA TYR A 185 3.33 26.07 1.38
C TYR A 185 3.33 24.89 0.40
N LEU A 186 3.67 25.14 -0.87
CA LEU A 186 3.67 24.16 -1.93
C LEU A 186 4.76 23.09 -1.73
N PHE A 187 5.98 23.48 -1.38
CA PHE A 187 7.02 22.49 -1.04
C PHE A 187 6.69 21.73 0.25
N SER A 188 6.06 22.38 1.22
CA SER A 188 5.65 21.73 2.48
C SER A 188 4.59 20.64 2.23
N ILE A 189 3.54 20.92 1.45
CA ILE A 189 2.51 19.93 1.13
C ILE A 189 3.06 18.78 0.26
N LEU A 190 3.97 19.07 -0.68
CA LEU A 190 4.64 18.04 -1.48
C LEU A 190 5.53 17.12 -0.62
N THR A 191 6.28 17.69 0.33
CA THR A 191 7.11 16.92 1.28
C THR A 191 6.23 15.98 2.11
N PHE A 192 5.14 16.51 2.67
CA PHE A 192 4.20 15.70 3.45
C PHE A 192 3.55 14.61 2.59
N GLY A 193 3.13 14.94 1.36
CA GLY A 193 2.58 13.99 0.40
C GLY A 193 3.56 12.85 0.09
N ALA A 194 4.84 13.15 -0.15
CA ALA A 194 5.86 12.15 -0.42
C ALA A 194 6.09 11.20 0.78
N ILE A 195 6.08 11.73 2.00
CA ILE A 195 6.18 10.91 3.22
C ILE A 195 4.98 9.98 3.35
N VAL A 196 3.76 10.50 3.21
CA VAL A 196 2.52 9.71 3.29
C VAL A 196 2.49 8.64 2.21
N GLN A 197 2.92 8.98 0.99
CA GLN A 197 2.94 8.06 -0.15
C GLN A 197 3.87 6.85 0.10
N LEU A 198 5.00 7.05 0.79
CA LEU A 198 5.89 5.96 1.21
C LEU A 198 5.33 5.20 2.42
N TRP A 199 4.70 5.91 3.36
CA TRP A 199 4.17 5.33 4.58
C TRP A 199 3.01 4.36 4.34
N ILE A 200 2.05 4.71 3.47
CA ILE A 200 0.86 3.89 3.16
C ILE A 200 1.20 2.44 2.82
N PRO A 201 2.03 2.14 1.80
CA PRO A 201 2.33 0.76 1.44
C PRO A 201 3.04 0.03 2.59
N CYS A 202 4.03 0.65 3.25
CA CYS A 202 4.75 0.05 4.37
C CYS A 202 3.85 -0.29 5.57
N CYS A 203 2.87 0.59 5.85
CA CYS A 203 1.86 0.38 6.88
C CYS A 203 0.95 -0.81 6.55
N ILE A 204 0.47 -0.87 5.31
CA ILE A 204 -0.38 -1.96 4.83
C ILE A 204 0.35 -3.31 4.87
N GLY A 205 1.61 -3.36 4.41
CA GLY A 205 2.40 -4.59 4.45
C GLY A 205 2.57 -5.12 5.87
N THR A 206 2.88 -4.22 6.82
CA THR A 206 2.98 -4.58 8.25
C THR A 206 1.66 -5.08 8.81
N LEU A 207 0.55 -4.41 8.49
CA LEU A 207 -0.78 -4.78 8.96
C LEU A 207 -1.20 -6.17 8.42
N LEU A 208 -0.96 -6.43 7.13
CA LEU A 208 -1.25 -7.71 6.49
C LEU A 208 -0.43 -8.84 7.10
N GLN A 209 0.89 -8.63 7.28
CA GLN A 209 1.79 -9.61 7.87
C GLN A 209 1.39 -9.92 9.32
N THR A 210 1.12 -8.88 10.13
CA THR A 210 0.70 -9.03 11.54
C THR A 210 -0.59 -9.85 11.65
N LYS A 211 -1.55 -9.59 10.77
CA LYS A 211 -2.81 -10.32 10.77
C LYS A 211 -2.66 -11.76 10.27
N ALA A 212 -1.86 -11.96 9.22
CA ALA A 212 -1.58 -13.30 8.72
C ALA A 212 -0.88 -14.15 9.79
N SER A 213 0.06 -13.58 10.57
CA SER A 213 0.66 -14.29 11.71
C SER A 213 -0.34 -14.60 12.82
N ALA A 214 -1.27 -13.67 13.10
CA ALA A 214 -2.30 -13.87 14.12
C ALA A 214 -3.33 -14.96 13.75
N LEU A 215 -3.45 -15.33 12.46
CA LEU A 215 -4.35 -16.39 12.01
C LEU A 215 -4.01 -17.75 12.63
N GLY A 216 -2.72 -18.08 12.75
CA GLY A 216 -2.27 -19.32 13.38
C GLY A 216 -2.63 -19.39 14.85
N ASP A 217 -2.38 -18.30 15.57
CA ASP A 217 -2.75 -18.18 16.99
C ASP A 217 -4.27 -18.24 17.16
N HIS A 218 -5.04 -17.56 16.32
CA HIS A 218 -6.49 -17.60 16.37
C HIS A 218 -7.03 -19.02 16.15
N CYS A 219 -6.50 -19.72 15.15
CA CYS A 219 -6.86 -21.11 14.91
C CYS A 219 -6.48 -22.04 16.06
N PHE A 220 -5.38 -21.74 16.78
CA PHE A 220 -5.02 -22.51 17.96
C PHE A 220 -5.99 -22.27 19.13
N HIS A 221 -6.41 -21.02 19.34
CA HIS A 221 -7.28 -20.61 20.45
C HIS A 221 -8.79 -20.79 20.19
N SER A 222 -9.21 -21.29 19.02
CA SER A 222 -10.62 -21.48 18.67
C SER A 222 -11.30 -22.66 19.38
N SER A 223 -10.71 -23.21 20.45
CA SER A 223 -11.23 -24.34 21.23
C SER A 223 -11.60 -25.57 20.39
N TRP A 224 -11.02 -25.72 19.19
CA TRP A 224 -11.27 -26.87 18.32
C TRP A 224 -11.00 -28.19 19.04
N TYR A 225 -10.03 -28.24 19.95
CA TYR A 225 -9.70 -29.43 20.73
C TYR A 225 -10.74 -29.83 21.79
N ASP A 226 -11.73 -28.98 22.10
CA ASP A 226 -12.77 -29.26 23.12
C ASP A 226 -13.94 -30.09 22.57
N THR A 227 -14.07 -30.20 21.25
CA THR A 227 -15.17 -30.95 20.61
C THR A 227 -14.77 -32.40 20.29
N PRO A 228 -15.67 -33.39 20.44
CA PRO A 228 -15.39 -34.77 20.04
C PRO A 228 -15.29 -34.92 18.51
N LEU A 229 -15.95 -34.03 17.74
CA LEU A 229 -15.91 -33.99 16.29
C LEU A 229 -14.50 -33.76 15.72
N THR A 230 -13.62 -33.15 16.50
CA THR A 230 -12.22 -32.91 16.12
C THR A 230 -11.47 -34.17 15.73
N GLN A 231 -11.83 -35.34 16.28
CA GLN A 231 -11.20 -36.60 15.86
C GLN A 231 -11.33 -36.87 14.34
N LEU A 232 -12.34 -36.29 13.69
CA LEU A 232 -12.59 -36.45 12.26
C LEU A 232 -11.65 -35.63 11.37
N VAL A 233 -11.11 -34.50 11.87
CA VAL A 233 -10.39 -33.48 11.07
C VAL A 233 -9.12 -32.93 11.73
N ARG A 234 -8.69 -33.51 12.85
CA ARG A 234 -7.53 -33.06 13.63
C ARG A 234 -6.26 -32.92 12.79
N GLN A 235 -5.99 -33.85 11.88
CA GLN A 235 -4.78 -33.81 11.05
C GLN A 235 -4.79 -32.61 10.11
N ASP A 236 -5.94 -32.34 9.48
CA ASP A 236 -6.10 -31.24 8.53
C ASP A 236 -5.94 -29.88 9.24
N LEU A 237 -6.52 -29.74 10.45
CA LEU A 237 -6.35 -28.54 11.27
C LEU A 237 -4.90 -28.31 11.70
N LEU A 238 -4.18 -29.35 12.11
CA LEU A 238 -2.76 -29.23 12.47
C LEU A 238 -1.90 -28.84 11.27
N ILE A 239 -2.16 -29.42 10.09
CA ILE A 239 -1.49 -29.03 8.85
C ILE A 239 -1.76 -27.56 8.52
N PHE A 240 -3.02 -27.13 8.66
CA PHE A 240 -3.40 -25.74 8.45
C PHE A 240 -2.68 -24.79 9.42
N ILE A 241 -2.66 -25.09 10.73
CA ILE A 241 -1.93 -24.30 11.74
C ILE A 241 -0.43 -24.25 11.44
N MET A 242 0.18 -25.36 11.01
CA MET A 242 1.59 -25.35 10.59
C MET A 242 1.81 -24.47 9.35
N ARG A 243 0.85 -24.46 8.43
CA ARG A 243 0.94 -23.68 7.20
C ARG A 243 0.79 -22.17 7.45
N THR A 244 -0.01 -21.75 8.43
CA THR A 244 -0.19 -20.32 8.78
C THR A 244 1.06 -19.71 9.43
N GLN A 245 2.01 -20.53 9.91
CA GLN A 245 3.31 -20.05 10.41
C GLN A 245 4.23 -19.52 9.30
N VAL A 246 3.91 -19.80 8.03
CA VAL A 246 4.66 -19.23 6.91
C VAL A 246 4.16 -17.78 6.71
N PRO A 247 5.04 -16.78 6.86
CA PRO A 247 4.60 -15.39 6.84
C PRO A 247 4.11 -14.99 5.45
N VAL A 248 3.02 -14.22 5.41
CA VAL A 248 2.53 -13.57 4.20
C VAL A 248 3.30 -12.25 4.07
N GLU A 249 4.26 -12.21 3.15
CA GLU A 249 5.16 -11.08 3.01
C GLU A 249 5.13 -10.51 1.60
N ILE A 250 5.07 -9.19 1.50
CA ILE A 250 5.25 -8.47 0.25
C ILE A 250 6.75 -8.26 0.08
N LYS A 251 7.40 -9.20 -0.61
CA LYS A 251 8.85 -9.18 -0.87
C LYS A 251 9.15 -8.87 -2.32
N PHE A 252 10.09 -7.94 -2.54
CA PHE A 252 10.58 -7.61 -3.87
C PHE A 252 12.00 -8.10 -4.06
N THR A 253 12.33 -8.50 -5.29
CA THR A 253 13.71 -8.87 -5.65
C THR A 253 14.63 -7.66 -5.45
N GLY A 254 15.61 -7.78 -4.54
CA GLY A 254 16.65 -6.76 -4.30
C GLY A 254 16.29 -5.68 -3.27
N LEU A 255 15.13 -5.76 -2.61
CA LEU A 255 14.77 -4.86 -1.50
C LEU A 255 14.33 -5.64 -0.25
N PRO A 256 14.41 -5.03 0.94
CA PRO A 256 13.80 -5.58 2.15
C PRO A 256 12.28 -5.69 2.00
N SER A 257 11.67 -6.52 2.85
CA SER A 257 10.20 -6.62 2.97
C SER A 257 9.58 -5.25 3.18
N LEU A 258 8.42 -5.04 2.58
CA LEU A 258 7.70 -3.78 2.67
C LEU A 258 7.00 -3.65 4.03
N GLU A 259 7.71 -3.10 5.00
CA GLU A 259 7.31 -2.99 6.40
C GLU A 259 7.58 -1.58 6.95
N LEU A 260 6.99 -1.24 8.11
CA LEU A 260 7.25 0.03 8.81
C LEU A 260 8.72 0.19 9.22
N THR A 261 9.44 -0.92 9.41
CA THR A 261 10.89 -0.94 9.63
C THR A 261 11.65 -0.36 8.44
N THR A 262 11.27 -0.74 7.22
CA THR A 262 11.80 -0.20 5.96
C THR A 262 11.49 1.29 5.81
N PHE A 263 10.27 1.73 6.12
CA PHE A 263 9.91 3.16 6.15
C PHE A 263 10.83 3.96 7.11
N SER A 264 11.03 3.46 8.34
CA SER A 264 11.88 4.12 9.34
C SER A 264 13.34 4.25 8.88
N SER A 265 13.87 3.19 8.25
CA SER A 265 15.22 3.18 7.68
C SER A 265 15.39 4.23 6.58
N ILE A 266 14.41 4.33 5.67
CA ILE A 266 14.40 5.34 4.59
C ILE A 266 14.34 6.75 5.16
N MET A 267 13.46 6.99 6.14
CA MET A 267 13.33 8.30 6.79
C MET A 267 14.61 8.71 7.53
N SER A 268 15.28 7.77 8.19
CA SER A 268 16.56 8.00 8.86
C SER A 268 17.66 8.35 7.86
N THR A 269 17.67 7.70 6.70
CA THR A 269 18.59 8.01 5.60
C THR A 269 18.33 9.40 5.04
N ALA A 270 17.06 9.74 4.77
CA ALA A 270 16.66 11.07 4.30
C ALA A 270 17.05 12.18 5.30
N TYR A 271 16.84 11.95 6.60
CA TYR A 271 17.23 12.88 7.66
C TYR A 271 18.75 13.06 7.76
N SER A 272 19.52 11.99 7.58
CA SER A 272 20.99 12.04 7.58
C SER A 272 21.50 12.89 6.41
N TYR A 273 20.98 12.67 5.20
CA TYR A 273 21.31 13.49 4.04
C TYR A 273 20.87 14.94 4.20
N PHE A 274 19.70 15.18 4.79
CA PHE A 274 19.21 16.52 5.09
C PHE A 274 20.18 17.27 6.01
N ASN A 275 20.64 16.64 7.10
CA ASN A 275 21.60 17.25 8.02
C ASN A 275 22.95 17.53 7.34
N MET A 276 23.43 16.63 6.47
CA MET A 276 24.65 16.86 5.71
C MET A 276 24.54 18.10 4.81
N LEU A 277 23.41 18.27 4.11
CA LEU A 277 23.15 19.43 3.26
C LEU A 277 23.01 20.72 4.08
N MET A 278 22.35 20.65 5.24
CA MET A 278 22.23 21.79 6.16
C MET A 278 23.56 22.20 6.78
N GLN A 279 24.48 21.27 7.02
CA GLN A 279 25.80 21.57 7.59
C GLN A 279 26.76 22.22 6.58
N HIS A 280 26.60 21.92 5.29
CA HIS A 280 27.46 22.46 4.22
C HIS A 280 26.96 23.76 3.61
N ASN A 281 25.82 24.29 4.07
CA ASN A 281 25.23 25.55 3.66
C ASN A 281 25.39 26.60 4.76
#